data_AF-A0A5A7XNN8-F1
#
_entry.id   AF-A0A5A7XNN8-F1
#
_cell.length_a   1.000
_cell.length_b   1.000
_cell.length_c   1.000
_cell.angle_alpha   90.00
_cell.angle_beta   90.00
_cell.angle_gamma   90.00
#
_symmetry.space_group_name_H-M   'P 1'
#
loop_
_entity.id
_entity.type
_entity.pdbx_description
1 polymer ?
#
loop_
_entity_poly.entity_id
_entity_poly.type
_entity_poly.pdbx_seq_one_letter_code
_entity_poly.pdbx_strand_id
1 'polypeptide(L)'
;MSDPSQADQVVPSSSERIRDAALANFAVHGTASTSLRAVAATAGVSLGMVQHHFATKSSLIKAVDDYVLSLLIGAMSQPIPDPPADSITDIGSRVSGLIAEHVEVAAYVSRAMVDGSPLGATLFDGLMDVGMARWKLRVERGEVASDVDLTWATINALVLAVGAISLRAHVDRHLPEPFTSPNQLRRWQEATDTLLRDGLLSPPDDD
;
A
#
# COMPACT_ATOMS: atom_id res chain seq x y z
N MET A 1 -27.05 -31.35 -15.39
CA MET A 1 -26.14 -31.07 -14.27
C MET A 1 -25.13 -30.07 -14.80
N SER A 2 -25.44 -28.78 -14.64
CA SER A 2 -24.67 -27.68 -15.20
C SER A 2 -23.74 -27.14 -14.11
N ASP A 3 -22.47 -26.99 -14.47
CA ASP A 3 -21.39 -26.56 -13.59
C ASP A 3 -21.58 -25.09 -13.15
N PRO A 4 -21.66 -24.77 -11.84
CA PRO A 4 -21.89 -23.42 -11.34
C PRO A 4 -20.60 -22.59 -11.20
N SER A 5 -19.47 -23.02 -11.78
CA SER A 5 -18.16 -22.38 -11.59
C SER A 5 -17.76 -21.34 -12.65
N GLN A 6 -18.68 -20.86 -13.49
CA GLN A 6 -18.52 -19.61 -14.26
C GLN A 6 -19.17 -18.43 -13.52
N ALA A 7 -18.64 -18.07 -12.36
CA ALA A 7 -18.98 -16.81 -11.71
C ALA A 7 -18.22 -15.67 -12.41
N ASP A 8 -18.96 -14.86 -13.16
CA ASP A 8 -18.64 -13.54 -13.72
C ASP A 8 -17.19 -13.03 -13.55
N GLN A 9 -16.36 -13.25 -14.57
CA GLN A 9 -15.23 -12.35 -14.80
C GLN A 9 -15.80 -10.99 -15.23
N VAL A 10 -15.95 -10.07 -14.27
CA VAL A 10 -16.34 -8.68 -14.55
C VAL A 10 -15.25 -8.07 -15.45
N VAL A 11 -15.54 -7.94 -16.74
CA VAL A 11 -14.65 -7.25 -17.67
C VAL A 11 -14.55 -5.78 -17.23
N PRO A 12 -13.35 -5.25 -16.97
CA PRO A 12 -13.21 -3.87 -16.52
C PRO A 12 -13.76 -2.91 -17.57
N SER A 13 -14.52 -1.91 -17.09
CA SER A 13 -15.04 -0.83 -17.91
C SER A 13 -13.91 -0.09 -18.64
N SER A 14 -14.22 0.58 -19.75
CA SER A 14 -13.22 1.41 -20.45
C SER A 14 -12.60 2.46 -19.53
N SER A 15 -13.37 3.04 -18.60
CA SER A 15 -12.86 3.95 -17.57
C SER A 15 -11.84 3.29 -16.64
N GLU A 16 -12.07 2.06 -16.19
CA GLU A 16 -11.12 1.34 -15.33
C GLU A 16 -9.84 1.00 -16.09
N ARG A 17 -9.95 0.50 -17.33
CA ARG A 17 -8.77 0.23 -18.16
C ARG A 17 -7.91 1.47 -18.38
N ILE A 18 -8.55 2.63 -18.60
CA ILE A 18 -7.84 3.91 -18.76
C ILE A 18 -7.20 4.35 -17.45
N ARG A 19 -7.89 4.21 -16.31
CA ARG A 19 -7.35 4.51 -14.97
C ARG A 19 -6.14 3.62 -14.67
N ASP A 20 -6.23 2.31 -14.91
CA ASP A 20 -5.17 1.36 -14.58
C ASP A 20 -3.93 1.59 -15.47
N ALA A 21 -4.15 1.90 -16.76
CA ALA A 21 -3.08 2.33 -17.66
C ALA A 21 -2.44 3.65 -17.20
N ALA A 22 -3.23 4.59 -16.68
CA ALA A 22 -2.73 5.85 -16.13
C ALA A 22 -1.90 5.61 -14.87
N LEU A 23 -2.38 4.76 -13.95
CA LEU A 23 -1.65 4.34 -12.75
C LEU A 23 -0.29 3.74 -13.11
N ALA A 24 -0.25 2.80 -14.05
CA ALA A 24 1.01 2.19 -14.50
C ALA A 24 2.00 3.24 -15.06
N ASN A 25 1.52 4.19 -15.87
CA ASN A 25 2.35 5.28 -16.38
C ASN A 25 2.82 6.22 -15.26
N PHE A 26 1.93 6.60 -14.34
CA PHE A 26 2.25 7.51 -13.24
C PHE A 26 3.23 6.91 -12.24
N ALA A 27 3.11 5.61 -11.95
CA ALA A 27 4.05 4.88 -11.09
C ALA A 27 5.48 4.94 -11.64
N VAL A 28 5.64 4.72 -12.96
CA VAL A 28 6.96 4.68 -13.60
C VAL A 28 7.51 6.09 -13.87
N HIS A 29 6.72 6.94 -14.51
CA HIS A 29 7.19 8.21 -15.10
C HIS A 29 6.80 9.46 -14.29
N GLY A 30 5.94 9.30 -13.29
CA GLY A 30 5.31 10.41 -12.59
C GLY A 30 4.16 11.05 -13.39
N THR A 31 3.31 11.80 -12.69
CA THR A 31 2.16 12.47 -13.32
C THR A 31 2.60 13.54 -14.29
N ALA A 32 3.62 14.35 -13.97
CA ALA A 32 4.11 15.45 -14.82
C ALA A 32 4.51 14.99 -16.22
N SER A 33 5.31 13.93 -16.33
CA SER A 33 5.86 13.40 -17.58
C SER A 33 4.88 12.56 -18.41
N THR A 34 3.73 12.19 -17.86
CA THR A 34 2.75 11.32 -18.53
C THR A 34 1.74 12.13 -19.35
N SER A 35 1.55 11.81 -20.63
CA SER A 35 0.52 12.46 -21.47
C SER A 35 -0.73 11.60 -21.62
N LEU A 36 -1.89 12.21 -21.92
CA LEU A 36 -3.12 11.45 -22.22
C LEU A 36 -2.96 10.51 -23.43
N ARG A 37 -2.07 10.85 -24.37
CA ARG A 37 -1.74 9.97 -25.51
C ARG A 37 -0.96 8.73 -25.08
N ALA A 38 0.00 8.89 -24.16
CA ALA A 38 0.74 7.77 -23.60
C ALA A 38 -0.21 6.82 -22.86
N VAL A 39 -1.11 7.37 -22.04
CA VAL A 39 -2.15 6.57 -21.37
C VAL A 39 -3.05 5.86 -22.36
N ALA A 40 -3.53 6.54 -23.41
CA ALA A 40 -4.36 5.92 -24.45
C ALA A 40 -3.64 4.75 -25.14
N ALA A 41 -2.35 4.91 -25.44
CA ALA A 41 -1.53 3.86 -26.03
C ALA A 41 -1.38 2.66 -25.08
N THR A 42 -1.08 2.89 -23.80
CA THR A 42 -0.99 1.82 -22.78
C THR A 42 -2.33 1.12 -22.57
N ALA A 43 -3.44 1.86 -22.59
CA ALA A 43 -4.80 1.32 -22.43
C ALA A 43 -5.32 0.60 -23.69
N GLY A 44 -4.64 0.72 -24.84
CA GLY A 44 -5.11 0.16 -26.10
C GLY A 44 -6.38 0.82 -26.64
N VAL A 45 -6.60 2.12 -26.34
CA VAL A 45 -7.78 2.88 -26.76
C VAL A 45 -7.41 4.15 -27.51
N SER A 46 -8.39 4.80 -28.15
CA SER A 46 -8.16 6.09 -28.81
C SER A 46 -8.04 7.23 -27.79
N LEU A 47 -7.31 8.29 -28.14
CA LEU A 47 -7.26 9.52 -27.33
C LEU A 47 -8.66 10.10 -27.09
N GLY A 48 -9.55 10.01 -28.09
CA GLY A 48 -10.94 10.46 -27.97
C GLY A 48 -11.72 9.69 -26.90
N MET A 49 -11.48 8.38 -26.76
CA MET A 49 -12.09 7.58 -25.70
C MET A 49 -11.58 8.01 -24.31
N VAL A 50 -10.29 8.29 -24.19
CA VAL A 50 -9.72 8.83 -22.94
C VAL A 50 -10.36 10.16 -22.59
N GLN A 51 -10.44 11.10 -23.55
CA GLN A 51 -11.02 12.42 -23.33
C GLN A 51 -12.53 12.38 -23.06
N HIS A 52 -13.23 11.38 -23.57
CA HIS A 52 -14.65 11.15 -23.27
C HIS A 52 -14.87 10.78 -21.79
N HIS A 53 -14.02 9.91 -21.22
CA HIS A 53 -14.11 9.52 -19.81
C HIS A 53 -13.45 10.53 -18.86
N PHE A 54 -12.33 11.11 -19.28
CA PHE A 54 -11.50 12.02 -18.49
C PHE A 54 -11.14 13.25 -19.33
N ALA A 55 -11.99 14.28 -19.26
CA ALA A 55 -11.88 15.50 -20.05
C ALA A 55 -10.52 16.18 -19.92
N THR A 56 -9.87 16.06 -18.75
CA THR A 56 -8.54 16.64 -18.49
C THR A 56 -7.58 15.62 -17.87
N LYS A 57 -6.28 15.88 -18.00
CA LYS A 57 -5.26 15.14 -17.27
C LYS A 57 -5.45 15.24 -15.75
N SER A 58 -5.90 16.39 -15.24
CA SER A 58 -6.19 16.56 -13.82
C SER A 58 -7.34 15.67 -13.34
N SER A 59 -8.40 15.52 -14.14
CA SER A 59 -9.50 14.60 -13.79
C SER A 59 -9.07 13.14 -13.81
N LEU A 60 -8.14 12.77 -14.71
CA LEU A 60 -7.57 11.42 -14.73
C LEU A 60 -6.66 11.18 -13.51
N ILE A 61 -5.80 12.13 -13.15
CA ILE A 61 -4.97 12.06 -11.94
C ILE A 61 -5.87 11.88 -10.72
N LYS A 62 -6.90 12.73 -10.56
CA LYS A 62 -7.85 12.62 -9.45
C LYS A 62 -8.50 11.23 -9.38
N ALA A 63 -8.91 10.66 -10.51
CA ALA A 63 -9.52 9.33 -10.54
C ALA A 63 -8.56 8.21 -10.12
N VAL A 64 -7.27 8.33 -10.46
CA VAL A 64 -6.22 7.41 -9.99
C VAL A 64 -5.99 7.61 -8.49
N ASP A 65 -5.86 8.85 -8.03
CA ASP A 65 -5.65 9.22 -6.63
C ASP A 65 -6.79 8.70 -5.74
N ASP A 66 -8.04 8.95 -6.12
CA ASP A 66 -9.23 8.48 -5.42
C ASP A 66 -9.27 6.95 -5.34
N TYR A 67 -8.91 6.26 -6.42
CA TYR A 67 -8.85 4.80 -6.46
C TYR A 67 -7.78 4.25 -5.52
N VAL A 68 -6.58 4.81 -5.55
CA VAL A 68 -5.45 4.39 -4.70
C VAL A 68 -5.76 4.66 -3.23
N LEU A 69 -6.32 5.83 -2.91
CA LEU A 69 -6.74 6.18 -1.56
C LEU A 69 -7.80 5.20 -1.04
N SER A 70 -8.84 4.93 -1.84
CA SER A 70 -9.91 4.00 -1.47
C SER A 70 -9.39 2.58 -1.24
N LEU A 71 -8.54 2.08 -2.13
CA LEU A 71 -7.96 0.75 -2.03
C LEU A 71 -7.08 0.61 -0.77
N LEU A 72 -6.16 1.56 -0.56
CA LEU A 72 -5.20 1.49 0.55
C LEU A 72 -5.91 1.66 1.90
N ILE A 73 -6.69 2.73 2.07
CA ILE A 73 -7.39 2.99 3.33
C ILE A 73 -8.43 1.92 3.60
N GLY A 74 -9.16 1.45 2.57
CA GLY A 74 -10.14 0.38 2.70
C GLY A 74 -9.54 -0.93 3.20
N ALA A 75 -8.38 -1.33 2.68
CA ALA A 75 -7.68 -2.54 3.12
C ALA A 75 -7.12 -2.45 4.55
N MET A 76 -6.61 -1.27 4.93
CA MET A 76 -5.99 -1.03 6.23
C MET A 76 -7.00 -0.76 7.35
N SER A 77 -8.18 -0.21 7.02
CA SER A 77 -9.23 0.14 7.98
C SER A 77 -10.15 -1.03 8.36
N GLN A 78 -9.94 -2.21 7.78
CA GLN A 78 -10.70 -3.40 8.18
C GLN A 78 -10.51 -3.70 9.67
N PRO A 79 -11.52 -4.31 10.34
CA PRO A 79 -11.46 -4.59 11.76
C PRO A 79 -10.22 -5.40 12.16
N ILE A 80 -9.64 -5.07 13.32
CA ILE A 80 -8.63 -5.94 13.94
C ILE A 80 -9.33 -7.24 14.36
N PRO A 81 -8.82 -8.41 13.97
CA PRO A 81 -9.34 -9.69 14.43
C PRO A 81 -9.46 -9.77 15.96
N ASP A 82 -10.50 -10.45 16.46
CA ASP A 82 -10.65 -10.67 17.89
C ASP A 82 -9.59 -11.65 18.42
N PRO A 83 -9.10 -11.47 19.66
CA PRO A 83 -8.17 -12.40 20.28
C PRO A 83 -8.72 -13.84 20.25
N PRO A 84 -7.86 -14.86 20.07
CA PRO A 84 -6.39 -14.83 20.22
C PRO A 84 -5.63 -14.44 18.94
N ALA A 85 -6.29 -13.85 17.94
CA ALA A 85 -5.63 -13.49 16.69
C ALA A 85 -4.53 -12.44 16.89
N ASP A 86 -3.44 -12.67 16.16
CA ASP A 86 -2.27 -11.84 16.23
C ASP A 86 -2.42 -10.58 15.35
N SER A 87 -2.76 -9.47 16.00
CA SER A 87 -3.07 -8.22 15.34
C SER A 87 -1.89 -7.55 14.63
N ILE A 88 -0.64 -7.86 15.00
CA ILE A 88 0.57 -7.36 14.30
C ILE A 88 0.77 -8.18 13.02
N THR A 89 0.67 -9.51 13.09
CA THR A 89 0.76 -10.36 11.91
C THR A 89 -0.38 -10.08 10.91
N ASP A 90 -1.58 -9.73 11.38
CA ASP A 90 -2.69 -9.28 10.52
C ASP A 90 -2.29 -8.05 9.69
N ILE A 91 -1.70 -7.02 10.31
CA ILE A 91 -1.32 -5.80 9.58
C ILE A 91 -0.18 -6.07 8.60
N GLY A 92 0.82 -6.85 9.01
CA GLY A 92 1.91 -7.28 8.13
C GLY A 92 1.38 -8.03 6.90
N SER A 93 0.42 -8.94 7.10
CA SER A 93 -0.20 -9.71 6.02
C SER A 93 -0.98 -8.82 5.04
N ARG A 94 -1.71 -7.81 5.55
CA ARG A 94 -2.42 -6.84 4.70
C ARG A 94 -1.46 -6.03 3.85
N VAL A 95 -0.38 -5.52 4.44
CA VAL A 95 0.62 -4.73 3.73
C VAL A 95 1.31 -5.58 2.66
N SER A 96 1.78 -6.77 3.02
CA SER A 96 2.40 -7.72 2.09
C SER A 96 1.45 -8.11 0.95
N GLY A 97 0.18 -8.39 1.26
CA GLY A 97 -0.84 -8.69 0.26
C GLY A 97 -1.06 -7.55 -0.73
N LEU A 98 -1.21 -6.32 -0.23
CA LEU A 98 -1.34 -5.12 -1.06
C LEU A 98 -0.16 -4.93 -2.01
N ILE A 99 1.06 -5.14 -1.53
CA ILE A 99 2.27 -5.01 -2.36
C ILE A 99 2.31 -6.11 -3.44
N ALA A 100 1.98 -7.35 -3.07
CA ALA A 100 2.01 -8.49 -3.98
C ALA A 100 0.94 -8.39 -5.07
N GLU A 101 -0.28 -7.97 -4.70
CA GLU A 101 -1.44 -7.91 -5.58
C GLU A 101 -1.48 -6.62 -6.42
N HIS A 102 -0.86 -5.53 -5.94
CA HIS A 102 -0.96 -4.20 -6.55
C HIS A 102 0.40 -3.47 -6.60
N VAL A 103 1.35 -4.02 -7.36
CA VAL A 103 2.72 -3.49 -7.48
C VAL A 103 2.75 -2.04 -7.98
N GLU A 104 1.89 -1.68 -8.95
CA GLU A 104 1.81 -0.32 -9.49
C GLU A 104 1.24 0.67 -8.47
N VAL A 105 0.29 0.23 -7.64
CA VAL A 105 -0.24 1.03 -6.53
C VAL A 105 0.87 1.30 -5.52
N ALA A 106 1.61 0.27 -5.10
CA ALA A 106 2.73 0.42 -4.18
C ALA A 106 3.80 1.41 -4.72
N ALA A 107 4.14 1.29 -6.01
CA ALA A 107 5.08 2.18 -6.66
C ALA A 107 4.56 3.63 -6.77
N TYR A 108 3.27 3.82 -7.07
CA TYR A 108 2.66 5.15 -7.11
C TYR A 108 2.58 5.80 -5.73
N VAL A 109 2.19 5.05 -4.69
CA VAL A 109 2.17 5.51 -3.30
C VAL A 109 3.58 5.92 -2.86
N SER A 110 4.58 5.08 -3.11
CA SER A 110 5.99 5.41 -2.81
C SER A 110 6.40 6.74 -3.45
N ARG A 111 6.11 6.94 -4.73
CA ARG A 111 6.42 8.18 -5.42
C ARG A 111 5.68 9.37 -4.81
N ALA A 112 4.38 9.22 -4.55
CA ALA A 112 3.56 10.28 -3.95
C ALA A 112 4.11 10.74 -2.59
N MET A 113 4.62 9.81 -1.78
CA MET A 113 5.28 10.07 -0.50
C MET A 113 6.62 10.79 -0.66
N VAL A 114 7.49 10.29 -1.55
CA VAL A 114 8.83 10.87 -1.78
C VAL A 114 8.76 12.25 -2.40
N ASP A 115 7.84 12.46 -3.35
CA ASP A 115 7.66 13.73 -4.04
C ASP A 115 6.98 14.80 -3.14
N GLY A 116 6.50 14.43 -1.94
CA GLY A 116 5.77 15.33 -1.05
C GLY A 116 4.45 15.84 -1.66
N SER A 117 3.81 15.02 -2.50
CA SER A 117 2.60 15.41 -3.21
C SER A 117 1.40 15.56 -2.25
N PRO A 118 0.34 16.33 -2.63
CA PRO A 118 -0.90 16.39 -1.85
C PRO A 118 -1.53 15.02 -1.57
N LEU A 119 -1.44 14.10 -2.54
CA LEU A 119 -1.87 12.71 -2.35
C LEU A 119 -1.01 12.02 -1.28
N GLY A 120 0.31 12.16 -1.34
CA GLY A 120 1.23 11.58 -0.36
C GLY A 120 0.90 12.03 1.06
N ALA A 121 0.68 13.33 1.27
CA ALA A 121 0.25 13.88 2.56
C ALA A 121 -1.09 13.27 3.02
N THR A 122 -2.09 13.22 2.13
CA THR A 122 -3.41 12.65 2.44
C THR A 122 -3.33 11.16 2.80
N LEU A 123 -2.52 10.38 2.07
CA LEU A 123 -2.30 8.97 2.35
C LEU A 123 -1.60 8.77 3.69
N PHE A 124 -0.57 9.58 3.98
CA PHE A 124 0.19 9.47 5.22
C PHE A 124 -0.68 9.80 6.43
N ASP A 125 -1.44 10.89 6.38
CA ASP A 125 -2.36 11.31 7.44
C ASP A 125 -3.44 10.23 7.68
N GLY A 126 -4.04 9.69 6.62
CA GLY A 126 -5.02 8.62 6.74
C GLY A 126 -4.45 7.32 7.32
N LEU A 127 -3.22 6.95 6.94
CA LEU A 127 -2.53 5.79 7.51
C LEU A 127 -2.14 6.01 8.97
N MET A 128 -1.76 7.24 9.35
CA MET A 128 -1.51 7.64 10.73
C MET A 128 -2.77 7.49 11.58
N ASP A 129 -3.92 7.96 11.09
CA ASP A 129 -5.20 7.83 11.80
C ASP A 129 -5.59 6.36 12.01
N VAL A 130 -5.49 5.55 10.95
CA VAL A 130 -5.76 4.09 11.02
C VAL A 130 -4.80 3.39 11.99
N GLY A 131 -3.50 3.69 11.90
CA GLY A 131 -2.48 3.10 12.75
C GLY A 131 -2.67 3.46 14.23
N MET A 132 -2.95 4.73 14.51
CA MET A 132 -3.20 5.22 15.87
C MET A 132 -4.46 4.59 16.47
N ALA A 133 -5.55 4.46 15.71
CA ALA A 133 -6.75 3.78 16.16
C ALA A 133 -6.48 2.31 16.52
N ARG A 134 -5.66 1.62 15.70
CA ARG A 134 -5.25 0.24 15.97
C ARG A 134 -4.41 0.13 17.24
N TRP A 135 -3.46 1.04 17.47
CA TRP A 135 -2.66 1.06 18.71
C TRP A 135 -3.52 1.31 19.96
N LYS A 136 -4.47 2.24 19.90
CA LYS A 136 -5.41 2.48 21.01
C LYS A 136 -6.23 1.24 21.37
N LEU A 137 -6.71 0.50 20.37
CA LEU A 137 -7.43 -0.75 20.62
C LEU A 137 -6.55 -1.80 21.32
N ARG A 138 -5.26 -1.90 20.96
CA ARG A 138 -4.32 -2.80 21.65
C ARG A 138 -4.11 -2.39 23.11
N VAL A 139 -4.07 -1.09 23.40
CA VAL A 139 -4.01 -0.58 24.78
C VAL A 139 -5.26 -0.99 25.55
N GLU A 140 -6.46 -0.81 24.98
CA GLU A 140 -7.73 -1.23 25.59
C GLU A 140 -7.79 -2.73 25.89
N ARG A 141 -7.14 -3.55 25.04
CA ARG A 141 -7.01 -5.01 25.21
C ARG A 141 -5.90 -5.43 26.17
N GLY A 142 -5.08 -4.51 26.68
CA GLY A 142 -3.95 -4.81 27.55
C GLY A 142 -2.77 -5.49 26.82
N GLU A 143 -2.66 -5.32 25.51
CA GLU A 143 -1.65 -5.94 24.64
C GLU A 143 -0.37 -5.08 24.50
N VAL A 144 -0.34 -3.88 25.06
CA VAL A 144 0.76 -2.90 24.92
C VAL A 144 1.39 -2.62 26.28
N ALA A 145 2.71 -2.58 26.34
CA ALA A 145 3.44 -2.17 27.54
C ALA A 145 3.10 -0.73 27.94
N SER A 146 3.15 -0.43 29.25
CA SER A 146 2.66 0.83 29.81
C SER A 146 3.51 2.07 29.48
N ASP A 147 4.72 1.87 28.98
CA ASP A 147 5.72 2.91 28.69
C ASP A 147 5.85 3.21 27.18
N VAL A 148 5.02 2.61 26.33
CA VAL A 148 5.07 2.80 24.87
C VAL A 148 4.56 4.18 24.47
N ASP A 149 5.40 4.95 23.76
CA ASP A 149 4.96 6.14 23.03
C ASP A 149 4.19 5.72 21.76
N LEU A 150 2.86 5.82 21.83
CA LEU A 150 1.98 5.40 20.72
C LEU A 150 2.20 6.22 19.44
N THR A 151 2.63 7.47 19.55
CA THR A 151 2.91 8.32 18.38
C THR A 151 4.09 7.75 17.62
N TRP A 152 5.20 7.51 18.31
CA TRP A 152 6.38 6.92 17.69
C TRP A 152 6.19 5.46 17.28
N ALA A 153 5.42 4.67 18.03
CA ALA A 153 5.06 3.31 17.63
C ALA A 153 4.28 3.31 16.29
N THR A 154 3.35 4.25 16.11
CA THR A 154 2.60 4.42 14.85
C THR A 154 3.52 4.87 13.71
N ILE A 155 4.32 5.92 13.94
CA ILE A 155 5.24 6.47 12.94
C ILE A 155 6.24 5.40 12.49
N ASN A 156 6.86 4.67 13.42
CA ASN A 156 7.85 3.66 13.10
C ASN A 156 7.27 2.51 12.29
N ALA A 157 6.05 2.04 12.63
CA ALA A 157 5.36 1.02 11.84
C ALA A 157 5.10 1.49 10.40
N LEU A 158 4.67 2.75 10.21
CA LEU A 158 4.48 3.31 8.87
C LEU A 158 5.79 3.50 8.11
N VAL A 159 6.85 3.97 8.79
CA VAL A 159 8.18 4.14 8.19
C VAL A 159 8.74 2.81 7.73
N LEU A 160 8.55 1.72 8.49
CA LEU A 160 8.97 0.38 8.07
C LEU A 160 8.23 -0.06 6.80
N ALA A 161 6.91 0.09 6.75
CA ALA A 161 6.10 -0.28 5.59
C ALA A 161 6.38 0.58 4.34
N VAL A 162 6.22 1.89 4.47
CA VAL A 162 6.36 2.85 3.36
C VAL A 162 7.83 2.99 2.95
N GLY A 163 8.75 2.97 3.91
CA GLY A 163 10.19 3.06 3.67
C GLY A 163 10.72 1.87 2.90
N ALA A 164 10.28 0.64 3.20
CA ALA A 164 10.67 -0.56 2.45
C ALA A 164 10.30 -0.47 0.97
N ILE A 165 9.08 -0.01 0.67
CA ILE A 165 8.62 0.20 -0.72
C ILE A 165 9.36 1.37 -1.36
N SER A 166 9.54 2.47 -0.63
CA SER A 166 10.17 3.69 -1.17
C SER A 166 11.66 3.52 -1.47
N LEU A 167 12.33 2.69 -0.69
CA LEU A 167 13.73 2.34 -0.88
C LEU A 167 13.90 1.02 -1.63
N ARG A 168 12.84 0.48 -2.25
CA ARG A 168 12.86 -0.84 -2.92
C ARG A 168 14.06 -1.03 -3.84
N ALA A 169 14.37 -0.05 -4.67
CA ALA A 169 15.52 -0.13 -5.59
C ALA A 169 16.86 -0.32 -4.85
N HIS A 170 16.99 0.22 -3.64
CA HIS A 170 18.15 -0.01 -2.80
C HIS A 170 18.10 -1.35 -2.09
N VAL A 171 16.92 -1.75 -1.60
CA VAL A 171 16.67 -3.04 -0.92
C VAL A 171 16.93 -4.22 -1.85
N ASP A 172 16.43 -4.18 -3.09
CA ASP A 172 16.55 -5.26 -4.08
C ASP A 172 18.01 -5.66 -4.36
N ARG A 173 18.96 -4.72 -4.27
CA ARG A 173 20.40 -5.00 -4.46
C ARG A 173 20.99 -5.90 -3.37
N HIS A 174 20.29 -6.05 -2.25
CA HIS A 174 20.70 -6.87 -1.11
C HIS A 174 19.85 -8.14 -0.97
N LEU A 175 18.90 -8.39 -1.87
CA LEU A 175 18.03 -9.55 -1.84
C LEU A 175 18.36 -10.52 -2.99
N PRO A 176 18.14 -11.84 -2.79
CA PRO A 176 18.36 -12.84 -3.85
C PRO A 176 17.26 -12.83 -4.91
N GLU A 177 16.12 -12.21 -4.62
CA GLU A 177 14.95 -12.05 -5.49
C GLU A 177 14.38 -10.64 -5.31
N PRO A 178 13.54 -10.13 -6.23
CA PRO A 178 12.86 -8.86 -6.03
C PRO A 178 12.09 -8.83 -4.70
N PHE A 179 12.11 -7.70 -4.01
CA PHE A 179 11.41 -7.47 -2.75
C PHE A 179 9.92 -7.81 -2.85
N THR A 180 9.31 -7.58 -4.01
CA THR A 180 7.90 -7.88 -4.27
C THR A 180 7.61 -9.36 -4.53
N SER A 181 8.61 -10.26 -4.46
CA SER A 181 8.38 -11.69 -4.58
C SER A 181 7.63 -12.22 -3.34
N PRO A 182 6.75 -13.23 -3.48
CA PRO A 182 6.04 -13.79 -2.34
C PRO A 182 6.97 -14.34 -1.24
N ASN A 183 8.19 -14.77 -1.59
CA ASN A 183 9.16 -15.22 -0.61
C ASN A 183 9.76 -14.05 0.18
N GLN A 184 10.20 -12.99 -0.51
CA GLN A 184 10.81 -11.84 0.15
C GLN A 184 9.81 -11.05 0.98
N LEU A 185 8.57 -10.88 0.51
CA LEU A 185 7.50 -10.22 1.28
C LEU A 185 7.22 -10.95 2.59
N ARG A 186 7.14 -12.29 2.56
CA ARG A 186 6.94 -13.10 3.77
C ARG A 186 8.11 -12.94 4.75
N ARG A 187 9.35 -13.05 4.26
CA ARG A 187 10.56 -12.87 5.09
C ARG A 187 10.62 -11.47 5.71
N TRP A 188 10.26 -10.46 4.94
CA TRP A 188 10.21 -9.08 5.40
C TRP A 188 9.13 -8.87 6.46
N GLN A 189 7.94 -9.43 6.25
CA GLN A 189 6.87 -9.42 7.24
C GLN A 189 7.32 -10.09 8.54
N GLU A 190 7.83 -11.33 8.49
CA GLU A 190 8.30 -12.06 9.67
C GLU A 190 9.34 -11.26 10.45
N ALA A 191 10.33 -10.67 9.76
CA ALA A 191 11.35 -9.83 10.39
C ALA A 191 10.78 -8.55 11.03
N THR A 192 9.79 -7.93 10.37
CA THR A 192 9.12 -6.72 10.87
C THR A 192 8.24 -7.04 12.09
N ASP A 193 7.52 -8.16 12.05
CA ASP A 193 6.68 -8.63 13.15
C ASP A 193 7.52 -8.94 14.39
N THR A 194 8.68 -9.60 14.23
CA THR A 194 9.63 -9.80 15.34
C THR A 194 10.14 -8.46 15.89
N LEU A 195 10.58 -7.54 15.03
CA LEU A 195 11.05 -6.22 15.45
C LEU A 195 9.99 -5.46 16.27
N LEU A 196 8.72 -5.51 15.85
CA LEU A 196 7.62 -4.79 16.52
C LEU A 196 7.18 -5.44 17.83
N ARG A 197 7.37 -6.75 18.01
CA ARG A 197 7.02 -7.46 19.25
C ARG A 197 8.12 -7.44 20.28
N ASP A 198 9.31 -7.85 19.85
CA ASP A 198 10.37 -8.29 20.74
C ASP A 198 11.59 -7.36 20.67
N GLY A 199 11.63 -6.45 19.69
CA GLY A 199 12.84 -5.73 19.34
C GLY A 199 13.87 -6.66 18.66
N LEU A 200 15.11 -6.17 18.49
CA LEU A 200 16.19 -6.93 17.83
C LEU A 200 17.33 -7.32 18.76
N LEU A 201 17.40 -6.72 19.95
CA LEU A 201 18.48 -6.91 20.90
C LEU A 201 17.91 -7.40 22.22
N SER A 202 18.60 -8.34 22.85
CA SER A 202 18.34 -8.67 24.24
C SER A 202 18.72 -7.48 25.13
N PRO A 203 17.98 -7.23 26.23
CA PRO A 203 18.43 -6.29 27.24
C PRO A 203 19.83 -6.67 27.73
N PRO A 204 20.73 -5.71 28.01
CA PRO A 204 21.95 -6.01 28.74
C PRO A 204 21.57 -6.62 30.09
N ASP A 205 22.33 -7.62 30.55
CA ASP A 205 22.17 -8.16 31.90
C ASP A 205 22.38 -7.01 32.91
N ASP A 206 21.43 -6.82 33.83
CA ASP A 206 21.57 -5.87 34.93
C ASP A 206 22.62 -6.41 35.92
N ASP A 207 23.88 -5.98 35.76
CA ASP A 207 24.95 -6.10 36.78
C ASP A 207 24.89 -4.96 37.81
#